data_AF-A0A150PKN3-F1
#
_entry.id   AF-A0A150PKN3-F1
#
_cell.length_a   1.000
_cell.length_b   1.000
_cell.length_c   1.000
_cell.angle_alpha   90.00
_cell.angle_beta   90.00
_cell.angle_gamma   90.00
#
_symmetry.space_group_name_H-M   'P 1'
#
loop_
_entity.id
_entity.type
_entity.pdbx_description
1 polymer ?
#
loop_
_entity_poly.entity_id
_entity_poly.type
_entity_poly.pdbx_seq_one_letter_code
_entity_poly.pdbx_strand_id
1 'polypeptide(L)'
;MEKPYGEANRDRPPASRRAIAERDKAAPAQPEGAAAGESPAERPSGAPLGAAQVERPSETSIGVAQVERLSGSSPAITIEEPPPSAREHVTKPLLASEALMEDLAPMRPAQDAARVWCAVVGVGFLLFGGLSVAGLRPDGVVAGPPAFVLGIVALFTALTSVSYRQRALAMVVLGTIATVIGLQSSGPAVGWGAARAVAAIALPAALVFRSRYRAYAGARWLLVAAFLVALPAIGHAAAQLTLLDPHLAQLGALMVILAVLSSLTGFMGAETTGAGASLAVAVVLAFTADMVVGRLAQLSAFTPRDLVSVLSAGLAFAATSALTSLGLFQILAWRLAADARRIDLHRPENDKDGPDRRPPSGGEWLT
;
A
#
# COMPACT_ATOMS: atom_id res chain seq x y z
N MET A 1 -48.65 -2.94 -40.00
CA MET A 1 -47.45 -2.53 -40.77
C MET A 1 -46.28 -2.46 -39.80
N GLU A 2 -45.64 -3.60 -39.55
CA GLU A 2 -44.46 -3.71 -38.70
C GLU A 2 -43.21 -3.55 -39.58
N LYS A 3 -42.30 -2.65 -39.20
CA LYS A 3 -40.98 -2.52 -39.84
C LYS A 3 -39.97 -3.38 -39.07
N PRO A 4 -39.20 -4.25 -39.73
CA PRO A 4 -38.18 -5.06 -39.07
C PRO A 4 -36.93 -4.21 -38.79
N TYR A 5 -36.45 -4.26 -37.55
CA TYR A 5 -35.14 -3.74 -37.17
C TYR A 5 -34.07 -4.77 -37.56
N GLY A 6 -33.46 -4.58 -38.72
CA GLY A 6 -32.32 -5.36 -39.20
C GLY A 6 -31.11 -4.45 -39.48
N GLU A 7 -29.98 -4.83 -38.90
CA GLU A 7 -28.62 -4.64 -39.43
C GLU A 7 -28.15 -3.22 -39.78
N ALA A 8 -27.56 -2.51 -38.80
CA ALA A 8 -26.77 -1.31 -39.06
C ALA A 8 -25.55 -1.16 -38.13
N ASN A 9 -24.83 -2.25 -37.80
CA ASN A 9 -23.64 -2.13 -36.95
C ASN A 9 -22.55 -3.19 -37.19
N ARG A 10 -22.16 -3.42 -38.45
CA ARG A 10 -21.04 -4.33 -38.80
C ARG A 10 -19.74 -3.66 -39.26
N ASP A 11 -19.70 -2.35 -39.46
CA ASP A 11 -18.51 -1.68 -40.04
C ASP A 11 -17.81 -0.66 -39.13
N ARG A 12 -17.74 -0.92 -37.82
CA ARG A 12 -16.89 -0.10 -36.93
C ARG A 12 -15.48 -0.68 -36.85
N PRO A 13 -14.45 -0.04 -37.44
CA PRO A 13 -13.08 -0.51 -37.31
C PRO A 13 -12.60 -0.42 -35.85
N PRO A 14 -11.74 -1.33 -35.39
CA PRO A 14 -11.29 -1.38 -34.01
C PRO A 14 -10.50 -0.12 -33.64
N ALA A 15 -10.85 0.49 -32.50
CA ALA A 15 -10.27 1.72 -31.96
C ALA A 15 -8.76 1.63 -31.61
N SER A 16 -8.10 0.49 -31.84
CA SER A 16 -6.69 0.27 -31.52
C SER A 16 -5.70 0.92 -32.49
N ARG A 17 -6.12 1.32 -33.71
CA ARG A 17 -5.20 1.95 -34.69
C ARG A 17 -5.03 3.46 -34.54
N ARG A 18 -5.90 4.16 -33.80
CA ARG A 18 -5.83 5.63 -33.71
C ARG A 18 -4.76 6.15 -32.73
N ALA A 19 -4.35 5.34 -31.75
CA ALA A 19 -3.39 5.77 -30.73
C ALA A 19 -1.91 5.74 -31.17
N ILE A 20 -1.59 5.07 -32.30
CA ILE A 20 -0.20 4.94 -32.78
C ILE A 20 0.17 6.10 -33.71
N ALA A 21 -0.79 6.67 -34.44
CA ALA A 21 -0.51 7.72 -35.44
C ALA A 21 -0.20 9.11 -34.84
N GLU A 22 -0.51 9.38 -33.56
CA GLU A 22 -0.21 10.67 -32.93
C GLU A 22 1.15 10.71 -32.21
N ARG A 23 1.84 9.57 -32.05
CA ARG A 23 3.07 9.49 -31.24
C ARG A 23 4.36 9.78 -32.01
N ASP A 24 4.34 9.76 -33.34
CA ASP A 24 5.53 9.97 -34.18
C ASP A 24 5.83 11.45 -34.49
N LYS A 25 5.12 12.41 -33.88
CA LYS A 25 5.28 13.85 -34.18
C LYS A 25 5.98 14.67 -33.08
N ALA A 26 6.68 14.02 -32.15
CA ALA A 26 7.50 14.70 -31.15
C ALA A 26 8.98 14.34 -31.34
N ALA A 27 9.68 15.16 -32.12
CA ALA A 27 11.14 15.13 -32.20
C ALA A 27 11.78 15.61 -30.88
N PRO A 28 12.84 14.96 -30.36
CA PRO A 28 13.56 15.46 -29.20
C PRO A 28 14.57 16.54 -29.60
N ALA A 29 14.52 17.68 -28.90
CA ALA A 29 15.55 18.70 -28.92
C ALA A 29 16.84 18.19 -28.23
N GLN A 30 17.99 18.43 -28.86
CA GLN A 30 19.31 18.25 -28.26
C GLN A 30 19.53 19.27 -27.13
N PRO A 31 20.23 18.91 -26.03
CA PRO A 31 20.88 19.88 -25.19
C PRO A 31 22.36 20.06 -25.59
N GLU A 32 22.72 21.31 -25.87
CA GLU A 32 24.08 21.82 -25.95
C GLU A 32 24.82 21.72 -24.61
N GLY A 33 26.10 21.31 -24.70
CA GLY A 33 27.24 21.97 -24.05
C GLY A 33 27.27 22.12 -22.52
N ALA A 34 28.14 21.34 -21.87
CA ALA A 34 28.96 21.85 -20.78
C ALA A 34 30.33 21.13 -20.78
N ALA A 35 31.38 21.93 -20.94
CA ALA A 35 32.77 21.51 -21.02
C ALA A 35 33.47 21.64 -19.66
N ALA A 36 34.59 20.92 -19.59
CA ALA A 36 35.82 21.18 -18.81
C ALA A 36 35.89 20.74 -17.33
N GLY A 37 36.92 19.94 -17.04
CA GLY A 37 37.46 19.73 -15.69
C GLY A 37 38.22 18.42 -15.45
N GLU A 38 39.32 18.17 -16.17
CA GLU A 38 40.44 17.29 -15.72
C GLU A 38 41.03 17.88 -14.41
N SER A 39 41.67 17.19 -13.43
CA SER A 39 42.69 16.13 -13.47
C SER A 39 43.03 15.69 -11.99
N PRO A 40 44.11 14.96 -11.63
CA PRO A 40 44.05 13.69 -10.87
C PRO A 40 44.91 13.66 -9.57
N ALA A 41 45.21 12.44 -9.07
CA ALA A 41 46.07 12.03 -7.92
C ALA A 41 45.25 11.59 -6.68
N GLU A 42 45.59 10.56 -5.90
CA GLU A 42 46.86 9.89 -5.64
C GLU A 42 46.56 8.55 -4.90
N ARG A 43 47.28 7.47 -5.22
CA ARG A 43 47.38 6.26 -4.39
C ARG A 43 48.35 6.53 -3.24
N PRO A 44 48.25 5.79 -2.12
CA PRO A 44 49.38 4.92 -1.81
C PRO A 44 49.01 3.53 -1.30
N SER A 45 49.92 2.61 -1.64
CA SER A 45 50.05 1.23 -1.19
C SER A 45 50.45 1.12 0.29
N GLY A 46 50.05 0.02 0.94
CA GLY A 46 50.57 -0.37 2.25
C GLY A 46 50.07 -1.75 2.72
N ALA A 47 50.82 -2.80 2.39
CA ALA A 47 50.90 -4.07 3.15
C ALA A 47 52.12 -3.95 4.12
N PRO A 48 52.47 -4.89 5.04
CA PRO A 48 52.07 -6.31 5.10
C PRO A 48 51.99 -6.96 6.52
N LEU A 49 51.85 -8.30 6.53
CA LEU A 49 52.29 -9.30 7.53
C LEU A 49 51.51 -9.49 8.85
N GLY A 50 50.89 -10.67 8.96
CA GLY A 50 50.52 -11.31 10.22
C GLY A 50 50.30 -12.81 10.01
N ALA A 51 51.29 -13.62 10.38
CA ALA A 51 51.26 -15.07 10.37
C ALA A 51 51.06 -15.61 11.80
N ALA A 52 50.14 -16.57 11.98
CA ALA A 52 50.11 -17.59 13.05
C ALA A 52 48.91 -18.52 12.77
N GLN A 53 49.13 -19.75 12.27
CA GLN A 53 49.30 -21.01 13.02
C GLN A 53 48.03 -21.62 13.65
N VAL A 54 47.67 -22.79 13.10
CA VAL A 54 47.32 -24.06 13.79
C VAL A 54 45.96 -24.16 14.50
N GLU A 55 45.04 -24.93 13.92
CA GLU A 55 44.46 -26.17 14.50
C GLU A 55 43.52 -26.90 13.50
N ARG A 56 43.85 -28.16 13.18
CA ARG A 56 42.90 -29.26 12.84
C ARG A 56 42.55 -29.96 14.17
N PRO A 57 41.55 -30.88 14.29
CA PRO A 57 40.70 -31.57 13.29
C PRO A 57 39.19 -31.45 13.65
N SER A 58 38.19 -31.89 12.87
CA SER A 58 37.77 -33.30 12.77
C SER A 58 36.57 -33.46 11.82
N GLU A 59 36.61 -34.62 11.17
CA GLU A 59 35.58 -35.38 10.47
C GLU A 59 34.14 -35.23 11.01
N THR A 60 33.14 -35.08 10.13
CA THR A 60 32.06 -36.09 10.02
C THR A 60 31.28 -35.96 8.73
N SER A 61 31.22 -37.09 8.02
CA SER A 61 30.40 -37.37 6.85
C SER A 61 28.97 -37.68 7.28
N ILE A 62 27.96 -37.06 6.65
CA ILE A 62 26.58 -37.59 6.62
C ILE A 62 26.04 -37.44 5.20
N GLY A 63 25.94 -38.58 4.52
CA GLY A 63 25.27 -38.72 3.24
C GLY A 63 23.76 -38.65 3.38
N VAL A 64 23.11 -37.94 2.45
CA VAL A 64 21.65 -37.91 2.31
C VAL A 64 21.28 -38.90 1.21
N ALA A 65 20.68 -40.01 1.63
CA ALA A 65 20.12 -41.04 0.77
C ALA A 65 18.82 -40.57 0.11
N GLN A 66 18.68 -40.90 -1.17
CA GLN A 66 17.44 -40.90 -1.95
C GLN A 66 16.37 -41.74 -1.25
N VAL A 67 15.14 -41.25 -1.21
CA VAL A 67 13.95 -42.08 -0.94
C VAL A 67 13.06 -42.09 -2.17
N GLU A 68 12.76 -43.31 -2.59
CA GLU A 68 12.04 -43.76 -3.76
C GLU A 68 10.57 -43.34 -3.79
N ARG A 69 10.11 -43.15 -5.03
CA ARG A 69 8.72 -43.12 -5.44
C ARG A 69 8.10 -44.50 -5.23
N LEU A 70 6.93 -44.55 -4.59
CA LEU A 70 6.05 -45.72 -4.65
C LEU A 70 4.65 -45.27 -5.06
N SER A 71 4.34 -45.59 -6.32
CA SER A 71 2.99 -45.64 -6.89
C SER A 71 2.12 -46.62 -6.11
N GLY A 72 0.97 -46.14 -5.65
CA GLY A 72 -0.12 -46.97 -5.15
C GLY A 72 -1.42 -46.59 -5.86
N SER A 73 -1.91 -47.48 -6.71
CA SER A 73 -3.23 -47.40 -7.35
C SER A 73 -4.34 -47.64 -6.34
N SER A 74 -5.42 -46.87 -6.39
CA SER A 74 -6.70 -47.25 -5.77
C SER A 74 -7.90 -46.79 -6.61
N PRO A 75 -9.06 -47.46 -6.46
CA PRO A 75 -10.00 -47.71 -7.55
C PRO A 75 -11.15 -46.70 -7.64
N ALA A 76 -11.84 -46.77 -8.77
CA ALA A 76 -12.98 -45.96 -9.18
C ALA A 76 -14.10 -45.89 -8.12
N ILE A 77 -14.39 -44.66 -7.69
CA ILE A 77 -15.64 -44.29 -7.04
C ILE A 77 -16.37 -43.36 -8.01
N THR A 78 -17.51 -43.82 -8.50
CA THR A 78 -18.47 -43.05 -9.29
C THR A 78 -19.08 -41.97 -8.38
N ILE A 79 -18.62 -40.73 -8.54
CA ILE A 79 -19.21 -39.54 -7.91
C ILE A 79 -20.06 -38.86 -8.97
N GLU A 80 -21.36 -38.76 -8.68
CA GLU A 80 -22.34 -37.99 -9.44
C GLU A 80 -21.96 -36.50 -9.32
N GLU A 81 -21.52 -35.92 -10.44
CA GLU A 81 -20.93 -34.59 -10.54
C GLU A 81 -22.04 -33.52 -10.67
N PRO A 82 -22.24 -32.63 -9.69
CA PRO A 82 -23.10 -31.46 -9.87
C PRO A 82 -22.43 -30.48 -10.85
N PRO A 83 -23.19 -29.74 -11.68
CA PRO A 83 -22.64 -29.00 -12.80
C PRO A 83 -21.63 -27.94 -12.34
N PRO A 84 -20.36 -27.99 -12.79
CA PRO A 84 -19.39 -26.97 -12.46
C PRO A 84 -19.67 -25.73 -13.30
N SER A 85 -20.41 -24.78 -12.73
CA SER A 85 -20.33 -23.37 -13.16
C SER A 85 -19.11 -22.68 -12.54
N ALA A 86 -18.02 -23.43 -12.37
CA ALA A 86 -16.72 -22.89 -12.05
C ALA A 86 -16.11 -22.39 -13.37
N ARG A 87 -16.08 -21.07 -13.54
CA ARG A 87 -15.32 -20.41 -14.59
C ARG A 87 -13.91 -20.97 -14.59
N GLU A 88 -13.64 -21.83 -15.57
CA GLU A 88 -12.31 -22.31 -15.91
C GLU A 88 -11.48 -21.08 -16.30
N HIS A 89 -10.77 -20.54 -15.31
CA HIS A 89 -9.69 -19.60 -15.59
C HIS A 89 -8.65 -20.42 -16.33
N VAL A 90 -8.70 -20.39 -17.66
CA VAL A 90 -7.67 -20.94 -18.55
C VAL A 90 -6.38 -20.18 -18.25
N THR A 91 -5.69 -20.60 -17.19
CA THR A 91 -4.34 -20.20 -16.86
C THR A 91 -3.45 -20.88 -17.87
N LYS A 92 -3.09 -20.13 -18.93
CA LYS A 92 -1.90 -20.45 -19.72
C LYS A 92 -0.76 -20.73 -18.74
N PRO A 93 0.03 -21.80 -18.93
CA PRO A 93 1.18 -22.06 -18.07
C PRO A 93 2.10 -20.84 -18.15
N LEU A 94 2.11 -20.06 -17.08
CA LEU A 94 2.99 -18.90 -16.95
C LEU A 94 4.41 -19.44 -16.93
N LEU A 95 5.28 -18.83 -17.74
CA LEU A 95 6.71 -19.14 -17.66
C LEU A 95 7.20 -18.81 -16.23
N ALA A 96 8.17 -19.56 -15.71
CA ALA A 96 8.66 -19.35 -14.34
C ALA A 96 9.11 -17.89 -14.09
N SER A 97 9.59 -17.20 -15.13
CA SER A 97 9.90 -15.77 -15.12
C SER A 97 8.65 -14.87 -15.00
N GLU A 98 7.53 -15.23 -15.63
CA GLU A 98 6.26 -14.50 -15.53
C GLU A 98 5.62 -14.69 -14.14
N ALA A 99 5.72 -15.88 -13.56
CA ALA A 99 5.28 -16.13 -12.18
C ALA A 99 6.08 -15.28 -11.19
N LEU A 100 7.40 -15.20 -11.36
CA LEU A 100 8.27 -14.37 -10.52
C LEU A 100 8.01 -12.86 -10.70
N MET A 101 7.62 -12.42 -11.90
CA MET A 101 7.18 -11.04 -12.16
C MET A 101 5.83 -10.70 -11.52
N GLU A 102 4.86 -11.63 -11.55
CA GLU A 102 3.54 -11.39 -10.94
C GLU A 102 3.63 -11.34 -9.41
N ASP A 103 4.57 -12.06 -8.80
CA ASP A 103 4.89 -11.93 -7.37
C ASP A 103 5.57 -10.61 -7.02
N LEU A 104 6.47 -10.11 -7.87
CA LEU A 104 7.19 -8.85 -7.64
C LEU A 104 6.33 -7.60 -7.89
N ALA A 105 5.40 -7.66 -8.84
CA ALA A 105 4.60 -6.50 -9.24
C ALA A 105 3.17 -6.91 -9.65
N PRO A 106 2.32 -7.39 -8.73
CA PRO A 106 1.00 -7.94 -9.03
C PRO A 106 0.09 -6.95 -9.80
N MET A 107 -0.72 -7.46 -10.73
CA MET A 107 -1.65 -6.65 -11.55
C MET A 107 -2.80 -6.07 -10.71
N ARG A 108 -3.21 -6.79 -9.67
CA ARG A 108 -4.36 -6.45 -8.82
C ARG A 108 -4.00 -6.63 -7.34
N PRO A 109 -3.04 -5.85 -6.80
CA PRO A 109 -2.64 -6.01 -5.42
C PRO A 109 -3.83 -5.77 -4.50
N ALA A 110 -3.92 -6.60 -3.45
CA ALA A 110 -4.88 -6.46 -2.36
C ALA A 110 -6.37 -6.45 -2.79
N GLN A 111 -6.73 -7.10 -3.91
CA GLN A 111 -8.12 -7.18 -4.35
C GLN A 111 -9.03 -7.81 -3.28
N ASP A 112 -8.58 -8.91 -2.67
CA ASP A 112 -9.36 -9.62 -1.65
C ASP A 112 -9.34 -8.87 -0.31
N ALA A 113 -8.17 -8.34 0.09
CA ALA A 113 -8.06 -7.49 1.26
C ALA A 113 -9.02 -6.29 1.18
N ALA A 114 -9.15 -5.65 0.02
CA ALA A 114 -10.08 -4.53 -0.15
C ALA A 114 -11.55 -4.94 0.00
N ARG A 115 -11.94 -6.15 -0.45
CA ARG A 115 -13.30 -6.68 -0.22
C ARG A 115 -13.54 -6.91 1.26
N VAL A 116 -12.59 -7.56 1.94
CA VAL A 116 -12.67 -7.82 3.38
C VAL A 116 -12.77 -6.51 4.15
N TRP A 117 -11.92 -5.52 3.83
CA TRP A 117 -11.97 -4.20 4.47
C TRP A 117 -13.28 -3.46 4.19
N CYS A 118 -13.80 -3.47 2.95
CA CYS A 118 -15.11 -2.89 2.65
C CYS A 118 -16.23 -3.57 3.46
N ALA A 119 -16.19 -4.90 3.58
CA ALA A 119 -17.17 -5.65 4.37
C ALA A 119 -17.06 -5.32 5.86
N VAL A 120 -15.87 -5.35 6.44
CA VAL A 120 -15.63 -5.06 7.86
C VAL A 120 -16.04 -3.62 8.19
N VAL A 121 -15.61 -2.65 7.40
CA VAL A 121 -15.96 -1.23 7.60
C VAL A 121 -17.46 -1.01 7.38
N GLY A 122 -18.05 -1.66 6.36
CA GLY A 122 -19.48 -1.59 6.08
C GLY A 122 -20.33 -2.14 7.22
N VAL A 123 -20.00 -3.33 7.73
CA VAL A 123 -20.67 -3.93 8.91
C VAL A 123 -20.49 -3.05 10.14
N GLY A 124 -19.28 -2.52 10.37
CA GLY A 124 -19.04 -1.57 11.47
C GLY A 124 -19.95 -0.36 11.39
N PHE A 125 -20.02 0.31 10.23
CA PHE A 125 -20.89 1.46 10.03
C PHE A 125 -22.38 1.13 10.12
N LEU A 126 -22.81 -0.04 9.64
CA LEU A 126 -24.19 -0.51 9.82
C LEU A 126 -24.55 -0.69 11.28
N LEU A 127 -23.68 -1.32 12.06
CA LEU A 127 -23.88 -1.51 13.50
C LEU A 127 -23.93 -0.16 14.21
N PHE A 128 -22.91 0.69 14.02
CA PHE A 128 -22.88 2.01 14.67
C PHE A 128 -24.03 2.92 14.25
N GLY A 129 -24.39 2.92 12.97
CA GLY A 129 -25.53 3.67 12.44
C GLY A 129 -26.86 3.13 12.97
N GLY A 130 -27.04 1.81 12.99
CA GLY A 130 -28.24 1.14 13.52
C GLY A 130 -28.44 1.40 15.01
N LEU A 131 -27.38 1.31 15.82
CA LEU A 131 -27.42 1.67 17.25
C LEU A 131 -27.81 3.14 17.45
N SER A 132 -27.39 4.03 16.55
CA SER A 132 -27.74 5.45 16.62
C SER A 132 -29.19 5.71 16.27
N VAL A 133 -29.71 5.04 15.23
CA VAL A 133 -31.12 5.12 14.83
C VAL A 133 -32.04 4.53 15.91
N ALA A 134 -31.60 3.47 16.59
CA ALA A 134 -32.32 2.87 17.72
C ALA A 134 -32.31 3.73 19.01
N GLY A 135 -31.62 4.89 19.01
CA GLY A 135 -31.50 5.75 20.19
C GLY A 135 -30.60 5.20 21.29
N LEU A 136 -29.84 4.14 21.02
CA LEU A 136 -28.90 3.53 21.95
C LEU A 136 -27.56 4.28 21.99
N ARG A 137 -27.26 5.07 20.94
CA ARG A 137 -26.01 5.85 20.86
C ARG A 137 -26.21 7.30 21.32
N PRO A 138 -25.26 7.83 22.10
CA PRO A 138 -25.35 9.18 22.64
C PRO A 138 -25.27 10.35 21.66
N ASP A 139 -24.73 10.14 20.47
CA ASP A 139 -24.52 11.21 19.48
C ASP A 139 -25.82 11.62 18.76
N GLY A 140 -26.95 11.05 19.18
CA GLY A 140 -28.29 11.42 18.73
C GLY A 140 -28.67 10.83 17.37
N VAL A 141 -29.96 10.97 17.03
CA VAL A 141 -30.58 10.42 15.82
C VAL A 141 -30.01 11.06 14.54
N VAL A 142 -29.36 12.22 14.63
CA VAL A 142 -28.91 13.01 13.47
C VAL A 142 -27.68 12.39 12.78
N ALA A 143 -26.75 11.80 13.54
CA ALA A 143 -25.53 11.20 12.98
C ALA A 143 -25.71 9.74 12.50
N GLY A 144 -26.81 9.08 12.88
CA GLY A 144 -27.08 7.67 12.56
C GLY A 144 -27.34 7.39 11.07
N PRO A 145 -28.28 8.10 10.42
CA PRO A 145 -28.62 7.87 9.01
C PRO A 145 -27.43 7.91 8.04
N PRO A 146 -26.52 8.90 8.06
CA PRO A 146 -25.40 8.93 7.13
C PRO A 146 -24.44 7.75 7.35
N ALA A 147 -24.13 7.39 8.61
CA ALA A 147 -23.30 6.24 8.92
C ALA A 147 -23.95 4.93 8.42
N PHE A 148 -25.25 4.78 8.63
CA PHE A 148 -25.99 3.61 8.16
C PHE A 148 -25.97 3.47 6.64
N VAL A 149 -26.23 4.56 5.91
CA VAL A 149 -26.18 4.59 4.44
C VAL A 149 -24.77 4.27 3.92
N LEU A 150 -23.73 4.87 4.51
CA LEU A 150 -22.34 4.56 4.17
C LEU A 150 -22.02 3.08 4.41
N GLY A 151 -22.56 2.50 5.49
CA GLY A 151 -22.44 1.07 5.79
C GLY A 151 -23.08 0.18 4.73
N ILE A 152 -24.31 0.48 4.29
CA ILE A 152 -24.99 -0.24 3.20
C ILE A 152 -24.16 -0.17 1.93
N VAL A 153 -23.73 1.03 1.52
CA VAL A 153 -23.00 1.22 0.26
C VAL A 153 -21.65 0.50 0.33
N ALA A 154 -20.92 0.59 1.44
CA ALA A 154 -19.67 -0.13 1.64
C ALA A 154 -19.87 -1.66 1.55
N LEU A 155 -20.89 -2.21 2.21
CA LEU A 155 -21.21 -3.63 2.14
C LEU A 155 -21.61 -4.07 0.72
N PHE A 156 -22.42 -3.25 0.04
CA PHE A 156 -22.78 -3.50 -1.35
C PHE A 156 -21.55 -3.52 -2.27
N THR A 157 -20.59 -2.59 -2.08
CA THR A 157 -19.34 -2.59 -2.85
C THR A 157 -18.42 -3.77 -2.54
N ALA A 158 -18.56 -4.38 -1.36
CA ALA A 158 -17.84 -5.60 -0.99
C ALA A 158 -18.41 -6.84 -1.70
N LEU A 159 -19.74 -6.93 -1.78
CA LEU A 159 -20.46 -8.08 -2.34
C LEU A 159 -20.54 -8.05 -3.87
N THR A 160 -20.56 -6.87 -4.48
CA THR A 160 -20.70 -6.73 -5.94
C THR A 160 -19.39 -7.02 -6.68
N SER A 161 -19.52 -7.64 -7.85
CA SER A 161 -18.44 -7.94 -8.80
C SER A 161 -18.01 -6.69 -9.57
N VAL A 162 -17.62 -5.65 -8.85
CA VAL A 162 -17.16 -4.38 -9.40
C VAL A 162 -15.73 -4.51 -9.92
N SER A 163 -15.41 -3.80 -11.01
CA SER A 163 -14.05 -3.74 -11.52
C SER A 163 -13.09 -3.15 -10.48
N TYR A 164 -11.82 -3.56 -10.51
CA TYR A 164 -10.79 -3.09 -9.57
C TYR A 164 -10.73 -1.56 -9.46
N ARG A 165 -10.81 -0.86 -10.59
CA ARG A 165 -10.77 0.61 -10.66
C ARG A 165 -11.97 1.27 -9.98
N GLN A 166 -13.16 0.76 -10.28
CA GLN A 166 -14.41 1.29 -9.72
C GLN A 166 -14.47 1.05 -8.21
N ARG A 167 -13.97 -0.09 -7.71
CA ARG A 167 -13.89 -0.34 -6.26
C ARG A 167 -12.90 0.61 -5.58
N ALA A 168 -11.72 0.77 -6.14
CA ALA A 168 -10.71 1.70 -5.61
C ALA A 168 -11.27 3.13 -5.51
N LEU A 169 -11.94 3.60 -6.56
CA LEU A 169 -12.63 4.89 -6.57
C LEU A 169 -13.73 4.95 -5.51
N ALA A 170 -14.57 3.91 -5.40
CA ALA A 170 -15.64 3.86 -4.41
C ALA A 170 -15.10 3.91 -2.97
N MET A 171 -14.02 3.20 -2.66
CA MET A 171 -13.36 3.26 -1.34
C MET A 171 -12.87 4.66 -1.01
N VAL A 172 -12.25 5.36 -1.97
CA VAL A 172 -11.80 6.73 -1.78
C VAL A 172 -12.98 7.68 -1.58
N VAL A 173 -14.03 7.56 -2.40
CA VAL A 173 -15.23 8.41 -2.30
C VAL A 173 -15.96 8.18 -0.98
N LEU A 174 -16.19 6.91 -0.59
CA LEU A 174 -16.86 6.58 0.66
C LEU A 174 -16.07 7.06 1.87
N GLY A 175 -14.77 6.79 1.89
CA GLY A 175 -13.90 7.21 2.98
C GLY A 175 -13.81 8.73 3.09
N THR A 176 -13.64 9.46 1.98
CA THR A 176 -13.62 10.93 1.96
C THR A 176 -14.94 11.54 2.42
N ILE A 177 -16.10 11.04 1.96
CA ILE A 177 -17.42 11.50 2.43
C ILE A 177 -17.53 11.28 3.95
N ALA A 178 -17.19 10.09 4.44
CA ALA A 178 -17.26 9.77 5.85
C ALA A 178 -16.33 10.65 6.70
N THR A 179 -15.10 10.91 6.23
CA THR A 179 -14.16 11.84 6.87
C THR A 179 -14.69 13.27 6.88
N VAL A 180 -15.26 13.77 5.78
CA VAL A 180 -15.84 15.13 5.72
C VAL A 180 -16.99 15.28 6.71
N ILE A 181 -17.87 14.29 6.80
CA ILE A 181 -18.98 14.27 7.78
C ILE A 181 -18.42 14.32 9.21
N GLY A 182 -17.38 13.53 9.52
CA GLY A 182 -16.72 13.54 10.83
C GLY A 182 -15.94 14.83 11.14
N LEU A 183 -15.42 15.53 10.13
CA LEU A 183 -14.76 16.82 10.29
C LEU A 183 -15.76 17.95 10.54
N GLN A 184 -16.92 17.92 9.90
CA GLN A 184 -17.98 18.91 10.10
C GLN A 184 -18.54 18.88 11.53
N SER A 185 -18.60 17.71 12.17
CA SER A 185 -19.00 17.59 13.58
C SER A 185 -17.92 18.07 14.56
N SER A 186 -16.70 18.32 14.08
CA SER A 186 -15.56 18.63 14.94
C SER A 186 -15.38 20.12 15.30
N GLY A 187 -16.21 21.02 14.76
CA GLY A 187 -16.21 22.46 15.09
C GLY A 187 -15.11 23.26 14.36
N PRO A 188 -14.66 24.43 14.88
CA PRO A 188 -13.77 25.37 14.17
C PRO A 188 -12.37 24.82 13.86
N ALA A 189 -12.02 23.64 14.37
CA ALA A 189 -10.75 22.95 14.11
C ALA A 189 -10.71 22.20 12.75
N VAL A 190 -11.63 22.51 11.82
CA VAL A 190 -11.73 21.81 10.51
C VAL A 190 -10.41 21.80 9.75
N GLY A 191 -9.65 22.91 9.75
CA GLY A 191 -8.40 23.02 9.00
C GLY A 191 -7.33 22.00 9.45
N TRP A 192 -7.08 21.91 10.75
CA TRP A 192 -6.12 20.95 11.31
C TRP A 192 -6.61 19.51 11.21
N GLY A 193 -7.92 19.29 11.41
CA GLY A 193 -8.53 17.98 11.22
C GLY A 193 -8.39 17.48 9.78
N ALA A 194 -8.58 18.36 8.78
CA ALA A 194 -8.39 18.02 7.38
C ALA A 194 -6.93 17.67 7.06
N ALA A 195 -5.97 18.47 7.52
CA ALA A 195 -4.54 18.16 7.36
C ALA A 195 -4.18 16.79 7.97
N ARG A 196 -4.69 16.50 9.17
CA ARG A 196 -4.51 15.20 9.83
C ARG A 196 -5.08 14.06 9.00
N ALA A 197 -6.31 14.20 8.51
CA ALA A 197 -6.96 13.17 7.72
C ALA A 197 -6.20 12.91 6.41
N VAL A 198 -5.80 13.97 5.71
CA VAL A 198 -5.01 13.86 4.48
C VAL A 198 -3.68 13.15 4.75
N ALA A 199 -2.98 13.48 5.84
CA ALA A 199 -1.75 12.78 6.23
C ALA A 199 -1.99 11.29 6.56
N ALA A 200 -3.04 10.98 7.33
CA ALA A 200 -3.44 9.62 7.70
C ALA A 200 -3.91 8.77 6.50
N ILE A 201 -4.18 9.39 5.35
CA ILE A 201 -4.57 8.71 4.11
C ILE A 201 -3.36 8.58 3.17
N ALA A 202 -2.66 9.68 2.91
CA ALA A 202 -1.60 9.75 1.90
C ALA A 202 -0.34 8.98 2.32
N LEU A 203 0.12 9.13 3.57
CA LEU A 203 1.33 8.45 4.05
C LEU A 203 1.17 6.93 4.02
N PRO A 204 0.11 6.33 4.60
CA PRO A 204 -0.06 4.87 4.56
C PRO A 204 -0.21 4.35 3.13
N ALA A 205 -0.89 5.08 2.23
CA ALA A 205 -1.02 4.67 0.84
C ALA A 205 0.33 4.64 0.12
N ALA A 206 1.17 5.66 0.32
CA ALA A 206 2.51 5.73 -0.25
C ALA A 206 3.45 4.67 0.34
N LEU A 207 3.36 4.36 1.64
CA LEU A 207 4.16 3.32 2.28
C LEU A 207 3.81 1.91 1.78
N VAL A 208 2.52 1.60 1.65
CA VAL A 208 2.06 0.33 1.05
C VAL A 208 2.46 0.24 -0.42
N PHE A 209 2.38 1.36 -1.16
CA PHE A 209 2.86 1.40 -2.54
C PHE A 209 4.36 1.12 -2.62
N ARG A 210 5.16 1.76 -1.76
CA ARG A 210 6.61 1.62 -1.71
C ARG A 210 7.07 0.21 -1.32
N SER A 211 6.34 -0.47 -0.42
CA SER A 211 6.67 -1.85 0.00
C SER A 211 6.38 -2.87 -1.09
N ARG A 212 5.33 -2.64 -1.90
CA ARG A 212 4.97 -3.53 -3.03
C ARG A 212 5.78 -3.25 -4.29
N TYR A 213 5.98 -1.99 -4.65
CA TYR A 213 6.68 -1.58 -5.88
C TYR A 213 8.12 -1.12 -5.57
N ARG A 214 8.88 -1.97 -4.88
CA ARG A 214 10.16 -1.57 -4.28
C ARG A 214 11.28 -1.23 -5.26
N ALA A 215 11.25 -1.82 -6.46
CA ALA A 215 12.21 -1.57 -7.52
C ALA A 215 11.89 -0.29 -8.33
N TYR A 216 10.65 0.21 -8.24
CA TYR A 216 10.22 1.38 -9.00
C TYR A 216 10.77 2.67 -8.39
N ALA A 217 11.67 3.34 -9.12
CA ALA A 217 12.30 4.59 -8.66
C ALA A 217 11.28 5.69 -8.31
N GLY A 218 10.16 5.74 -9.04
CA GLY A 218 9.08 6.71 -8.78
C GLY A 218 8.37 6.52 -7.43
N ALA A 219 8.46 5.33 -6.81
CA ALA A 219 7.85 5.08 -5.51
C ALA A 219 8.46 5.96 -4.40
N ARG A 220 9.75 6.32 -4.51
CA ARG A 220 10.40 7.26 -3.58
C ARG A 220 9.82 8.66 -3.70
N TRP A 221 9.59 9.14 -4.92
CA TRP A 221 9.00 10.45 -5.17
C TRP A 221 7.56 10.54 -4.66
N LEU A 222 6.78 9.47 -4.79
CA LEU A 222 5.45 9.39 -4.17
C LEU A 222 5.51 9.48 -2.65
N LEU A 223 6.48 8.83 -2.02
CA LEU A 223 6.68 8.93 -0.58
C LEU A 223 7.08 10.35 -0.17
N VAL A 224 7.99 11.01 -0.91
CA VAL A 224 8.33 12.43 -0.70
C VAL A 224 7.07 13.31 -0.79
N ALA A 225 6.26 13.14 -1.83
CA ALA A 225 5.02 13.90 -2.00
C ALA A 225 4.05 13.68 -0.83
N ALA A 226 3.90 12.44 -0.34
CA ALA A 226 3.08 12.13 0.82
C ALA A 226 3.60 12.79 2.11
N PHE A 227 4.92 12.84 2.31
CA PHE A 227 5.53 13.57 3.43
C PHE A 227 5.30 15.08 3.33
N LEU A 228 5.46 15.68 2.14
CA LEU A 228 5.18 17.10 1.90
C LEU A 228 3.72 17.43 2.24
N VAL A 229 2.79 16.58 1.80
CA VAL A 229 1.37 16.71 2.10
C VAL A 229 1.07 16.55 3.60
N ALA A 230 1.87 15.75 4.32
CA ALA A 230 1.74 15.56 5.77
C ALA A 230 2.38 16.68 6.61
N LEU A 231 3.19 17.58 6.03
CA LEU A 231 3.87 18.64 6.77
C LEU A 231 2.95 19.51 7.64
N PRO A 232 1.75 19.94 7.21
CA PRO A 232 0.88 20.74 8.07
C PRO A 232 0.43 19.97 9.33
N ALA A 233 0.18 18.67 9.22
CA ALA A 233 -0.18 17.83 10.37
C ALA A 233 1.01 17.63 11.33
N ILE A 234 2.21 17.44 10.77
CA ILE A 234 3.45 17.31 11.55
C ILE A 234 3.79 18.63 12.27
N GLY A 235 3.65 19.75 11.58
CA GLY A 235 3.85 21.08 12.17
C GLY A 235 2.87 21.36 13.31
N HIS A 236 1.62 20.94 13.17
CA HIS A 236 0.65 21.02 14.26
C HIS A 236 1.05 20.15 15.46
N ALA A 237 1.45 18.90 15.23
CA ALA A 237 1.92 18.01 16.29
C ALA A 237 3.16 18.59 17.01
N ALA A 238 4.14 19.10 16.26
CA ALA A 238 5.34 19.73 16.82
C ALA A 238 5.01 21.01 17.62
N ALA A 239 4.08 21.82 17.14
CA ALA A 239 3.60 23.01 17.87
C ALA A 239 2.93 22.60 19.20
N GLN A 240 2.17 21.51 19.23
CA GLN A 240 1.57 20.99 20.47
C GLN A 240 2.61 20.52 21.50
N LEU A 241 3.74 19.94 21.06
CA LEU A 241 4.81 19.55 21.99
C LEU A 241 5.57 20.74 22.57
N THR A 242 5.69 21.84 21.82
CA THR A 242 6.61 22.94 22.16
C THR A 242 5.92 24.13 22.83
N LEU A 243 4.66 24.40 22.50
CA LEU A 243 3.96 25.61 22.91
C LEU A 243 2.90 25.39 23.99
N LEU A 244 2.54 24.14 24.27
CA LEU A 244 1.51 23.82 25.26
C LEU A 244 2.14 23.20 26.50
N ASP A 245 1.57 23.53 27.66
CA ASP A 245 1.94 22.94 28.95
C ASP A 245 1.84 21.41 28.92
N PRO A 246 2.62 20.70 29.76
CA PRO A 246 2.63 19.25 29.82
C PRO A 246 1.22 18.69 30.06
N HIS A 247 0.63 18.14 29.00
CA HIS A 247 -0.74 17.63 28.95
C HIS A 247 -0.79 16.29 28.22
N LEU A 248 -1.83 15.50 28.49
CA LEU A 248 -2.10 14.22 27.81
C LEU A 248 -2.03 14.32 26.29
N ALA A 249 -2.45 15.45 25.70
CA ALA A 249 -2.37 15.69 24.25
C ALA A 249 -0.95 15.54 23.66
N GLN A 250 0.09 15.84 24.43
CA GLN A 250 1.48 15.69 23.99
C GLN A 250 1.84 14.23 23.69
N LEU A 251 1.24 13.25 24.39
CA LEU A 251 1.46 11.84 24.12
C LEU A 251 0.97 11.45 22.73
N GLY A 252 -0.20 11.97 22.33
CA GLY A 252 -0.76 11.79 20.99
C GLY A 252 0.17 12.33 19.90
N ALA A 253 0.58 13.59 20.06
CA ALA A 253 1.48 14.24 19.12
C ALA A 253 2.86 13.56 19.05
N LEU A 254 3.40 13.08 20.18
CA LEU A 254 4.64 12.30 20.23
C LEU A 254 4.52 11.00 19.43
N MET A 255 3.41 10.27 19.59
CA MET A 255 3.14 9.05 18.84
C MET A 255 3.08 9.31 17.33
N VAL A 256 2.47 10.42 16.90
CA VAL A 256 2.44 10.84 15.49
C VAL A 256 3.85 11.13 14.98
N ILE A 257 4.64 11.91 15.71
CA ILE A 257 6.02 12.23 15.32
C ILE A 257 6.85 10.94 15.21
N LEU A 258 6.77 10.03 16.20
CA LEU A 258 7.48 8.76 16.17
C LEU A 258 7.06 7.88 14.99
N ALA A 259 5.76 7.82 14.68
CA ALA A 259 5.27 7.05 13.53
C ALA A 259 5.72 7.64 12.18
N VAL A 260 5.72 8.98 12.07
CA VAL A 260 6.21 9.70 10.89
C VAL A 260 7.73 9.56 10.73
N LEU A 261 8.49 9.63 11.82
CA LEU A 261 9.94 9.39 11.78
C LEU A 261 10.24 7.93 11.43
N SER A 262 9.48 6.99 11.98
CA SER A 262 9.62 5.57 11.65
C SER A 262 9.30 5.29 10.17
N SER A 263 8.39 6.05 9.56
CA SER A 263 8.07 5.89 8.14
C SER A 263 9.18 6.39 7.19
N LEU A 264 10.17 7.14 7.69
CA LEU A 264 11.39 7.48 6.93
C LEU A 264 12.21 6.23 6.58
N THR A 265 12.08 5.14 7.32
CA THR A 265 12.68 3.85 6.95
C THR A 265 12.18 3.35 5.58
N GLY A 266 11.03 3.83 5.10
CA GLY A 266 10.54 3.58 3.75
C GLY A 266 11.42 4.15 2.63
N PHE A 267 12.32 5.10 2.93
CA PHE A 267 13.32 5.60 1.99
C PHE A 267 14.53 4.69 1.82
N MET A 268 14.73 3.72 2.72
CA MET A 268 15.85 2.79 2.65
C MET A 268 15.77 1.89 1.39
N GLY A 269 16.83 1.11 1.15
CA GLY A 269 16.98 0.24 -0.01
C GLY A 269 15.86 -0.81 -0.14
N ALA A 270 15.71 -1.40 -1.34
CA ALA A 270 14.64 -2.36 -1.63
C ALA A 270 14.57 -3.52 -0.61
N GLU A 271 15.70 -3.93 -0.05
CA GLU A 271 15.78 -5.04 0.91
C GLU A 271 15.20 -4.75 2.30
N THR A 272 15.15 -3.47 2.71
CA THR A 272 14.66 -3.09 4.05
C THR A 272 13.23 -2.54 4.03
N THR A 273 12.65 -2.38 2.84
CA THR A 273 11.32 -1.76 2.66
C THR A 273 10.12 -2.68 2.92
N GLY A 274 10.35 -3.94 3.31
CA GLY A 274 9.28 -4.90 3.65
C GLY A 274 8.38 -4.44 4.80
N ALA A 275 8.88 -3.62 5.72
CA ALA A 275 8.12 -3.08 6.85
C ALA A 275 7.10 -1.98 6.47
N GLY A 276 7.06 -1.53 5.21
CA GLY A 276 6.17 -0.42 4.81
C GLY A 276 4.68 -0.68 5.10
N ALA A 277 4.23 -1.94 5.02
CA ALA A 277 2.84 -2.28 5.34
C ALA A 277 2.53 -2.19 6.84
N SER A 278 3.44 -2.62 7.72
CA SER A 278 3.25 -2.49 9.18
C SER A 278 3.37 -1.03 9.62
N LEU A 279 4.29 -0.27 9.03
CA LEU A 279 4.41 1.18 9.25
C LEU A 279 3.17 1.93 8.80
N ALA A 280 2.54 1.54 7.68
CA ALA A 280 1.29 2.12 7.23
C ALA A 280 0.18 1.96 8.29
N VAL A 281 0.07 0.78 8.91
CA VAL A 281 -0.87 0.54 10.02
C VAL A 281 -0.49 1.39 11.24
N ALA A 282 0.79 1.42 11.62
CA ALA A 282 1.27 2.21 12.74
C ALA A 282 0.95 3.71 12.58
N VAL A 283 1.09 4.26 11.37
CA VAL A 283 0.75 5.66 11.06
C VAL A 283 -0.75 5.92 11.24
N VAL A 284 -1.63 5.06 10.73
CA VAL A 284 -3.09 5.20 10.93
C VAL A 284 -3.44 5.16 12.41
N LEU A 285 -2.85 4.22 13.16
CA LEU A 285 -3.08 4.09 14.60
C LEU A 285 -2.55 5.28 15.38
N ALA A 286 -1.39 5.82 15.04
CA ALA A 286 -0.82 6.98 15.70
C ALA A 286 -1.68 8.24 15.50
N PHE A 287 -2.14 8.51 14.28
CA PHE A 287 -3.06 9.63 14.03
C PHE A 287 -4.43 9.44 14.70
N THR A 288 -4.90 8.21 14.78
CA THR A 288 -6.13 7.89 15.54
C THR A 288 -5.94 8.12 17.02
N ALA A 289 -4.82 7.65 17.59
CA ALA A 289 -4.48 7.82 19.00
C ALA A 289 -4.34 9.31 19.36
N ASP A 290 -3.66 10.09 18.52
CA ASP A 290 -3.56 11.55 18.67
C ASP A 290 -4.94 12.22 18.74
N MET A 291 -5.84 11.85 17.82
CA MET A 291 -7.21 12.38 17.84
C MET A 291 -7.97 11.97 19.10
N VAL A 292 -7.91 10.70 19.51
CA VAL A 292 -8.61 10.17 20.69
C VAL A 292 -8.08 10.82 21.96
N VAL A 293 -6.77 10.86 22.15
CA VAL A 293 -6.12 11.44 23.33
C VAL A 293 -6.40 12.95 23.39
N GLY A 294 -6.32 13.66 22.26
CA GLY A 294 -6.64 15.08 22.20
C GLY A 294 -8.11 15.37 22.57
N ARG A 295 -9.05 14.51 22.14
CA ARG A 295 -10.47 14.62 22.53
C ARG A 295 -10.70 14.30 24.00
N LEU A 296 -10.06 13.25 24.52
CA LEU A 296 -10.15 12.88 25.94
C LEU A 296 -9.60 13.99 26.84
N ALA A 297 -8.51 14.65 26.43
CA ALA A 297 -7.92 15.75 27.18
C ALA A 297 -8.82 16.99 27.26
N GLN A 298 -9.80 17.13 26.36
CA GLN A 298 -10.77 18.23 26.36
C GLN A 298 -12.02 17.94 27.20
N LEU A 299 -12.20 16.71 27.67
CA LEU A 299 -13.36 16.36 28.49
C LEU A 299 -13.19 16.93 29.90
N SER A 300 -14.13 17.76 30.33
CA SER A 300 -14.18 18.29 31.71
C SER A 300 -14.64 17.24 32.73
N ALA A 301 -15.34 16.19 32.27
CA ALA A 301 -15.81 15.07 33.09
C ALA A 301 -15.75 13.77 32.29
N PHE A 302 -15.33 12.68 32.93
CA PHE A 302 -15.31 11.35 32.33
C PHE A 302 -16.64 10.65 32.53
N THR A 303 -17.59 10.89 31.63
CA THR A 303 -18.80 10.06 31.58
C THR A 303 -18.57 8.86 30.63
N PRO A 304 -19.15 7.67 30.91
CA PRO A 304 -19.07 6.53 29.99
C PRO A 304 -19.59 6.86 28.60
N ARG A 305 -20.57 7.77 28.54
CA ARG A 305 -21.18 8.28 27.32
C ARG A 305 -20.17 9.00 26.42
N ASP A 306 -19.40 9.91 27.02
CA ASP A 306 -18.39 10.70 26.30
C ASP A 306 -17.23 9.80 25.86
N LEU A 307 -16.82 8.85 26.71
CA LEU A 307 -15.79 7.87 26.35
C LEU A 307 -16.20 7.02 25.14
N VAL A 308 -17.43 6.51 25.11
CA VAL A 308 -17.95 5.74 23.96
C VAL A 308 -18.01 6.61 22.70
N SER A 309 -18.43 7.87 22.81
CA SER A 309 -18.46 8.81 21.67
C SER A 309 -17.05 9.05 21.11
N VAL A 310 -16.08 9.36 21.97
CA VAL A 310 -14.69 9.60 21.55
C VAL A 310 -14.05 8.35 20.93
N LEU A 311 -14.22 7.18 21.55
CA LEU A 311 -13.66 5.92 21.04
C LEU A 311 -14.29 5.51 19.72
N SER A 312 -15.62 5.67 19.57
CA SER A 312 -16.31 5.35 18.32
C SER A 312 -15.96 6.33 17.19
N ALA A 313 -15.74 7.61 17.50
CA ALA A 313 -15.18 8.57 16.54
C ALA A 313 -13.75 8.20 16.13
N GLY A 314 -12.91 7.78 17.09
CA GLY A 314 -11.58 7.21 16.86
C GLY A 314 -11.61 6.03 15.88
N LEU A 315 -12.46 5.05 16.16
CA LEU A 315 -12.62 3.87 15.32
C LEU A 315 -13.13 4.22 13.91
N ALA A 316 -14.10 5.13 13.80
CA ALA A 316 -14.59 5.60 12.51
C ALA A 316 -13.50 6.33 11.70
N PHE A 317 -12.69 7.16 12.36
CA PHE A 317 -11.55 7.84 11.73
C PHE A 317 -10.49 6.83 11.24
N ALA A 318 -10.14 5.85 12.07
CA ALA A 318 -9.20 4.78 11.68
C ALA A 318 -9.72 3.99 10.48
N ALA A 319 -10.98 3.56 10.52
CA ALA A 319 -11.64 2.79 9.48
C ALA A 319 -11.68 3.55 8.14
N THR A 320 -12.09 4.83 8.17
CA THR A 320 -12.20 5.67 6.97
C THR A 320 -10.84 6.02 6.39
N SER A 321 -9.85 6.33 7.24
CA SER A 321 -8.48 6.61 6.80
C SER A 321 -7.84 5.38 6.17
N ALA A 322 -7.98 4.20 6.80
CA ALA A 322 -7.50 2.93 6.26
C ALA A 322 -8.18 2.56 4.93
N LEU A 323 -9.51 2.70 4.85
CA LEU A 323 -10.28 2.42 3.63
C LEU A 323 -9.86 3.35 2.49
N THR A 324 -9.77 4.66 2.75
CA THR A 324 -9.37 5.66 1.75
C THR A 324 -7.92 5.44 1.31
N SER A 325 -7.02 5.14 2.25
CA SER A 325 -5.62 4.83 1.97
C SER A 325 -5.48 3.60 1.08
N LEU A 326 -6.21 2.51 1.37
CA LEU A 326 -6.24 1.32 0.51
C LEU A 326 -6.79 1.65 -0.88
N GLY A 327 -7.87 2.41 -0.98
CA GLY A 327 -8.41 2.88 -2.26
C GLY A 327 -7.41 3.71 -3.05
N LEU A 328 -6.71 4.63 -2.39
CA LEU A 328 -5.67 5.47 -2.99
C LEU A 328 -4.49 4.63 -3.48
N PHE A 329 -4.02 3.67 -2.66
CA PHE A 329 -3.01 2.70 -3.05
C PHE A 329 -3.42 1.92 -4.31
N GLN A 330 -4.66 1.46 -4.39
CA GLN A 330 -5.16 0.75 -5.58
C GLN A 330 -5.21 1.64 -6.83
N ILE A 331 -5.57 2.92 -6.69
CA ILE A 331 -5.54 3.89 -7.80
C ILE A 331 -4.10 4.10 -8.28
N LEU A 332 -3.15 4.29 -7.35
CA LEU A 332 -1.73 4.44 -7.65
C LEU A 332 -1.16 3.19 -8.33
N ALA A 333 -1.45 2.01 -7.79
CA ALA A 333 -1.07 0.72 -8.36
C ALA A 333 -1.62 0.59 -9.78
N TRP A 334 -2.90 0.86 -10.00
CA TRP A 334 -3.48 0.79 -11.34
C TRP A 334 -2.80 1.76 -12.32
N ARG A 335 -2.53 3.01 -11.90
CA ARG A 335 -1.95 4.04 -12.77
C ARG A 335 -0.48 3.78 -13.10
N LEU A 336 0.30 3.29 -12.14
CA LEU A 336 1.76 3.21 -12.23
C LEU A 336 2.29 1.79 -12.45
N ALA A 337 1.48 0.74 -12.30
CA ALA A 337 1.95 -0.64 -12.49
C ALA A 337 2.50 -0.88 -13.90
N ALA A 338 1.92 -0.25 -14.93
CA ALA A 338 2.41 -0.38 -16.30
C ALA A 338 3.83 0.17 -16.46
N ASP A 339 4.14 1.30 -15.83
CA ASP A 339 5.47 1.91 -15.88
C ASP A 339 6.46 1.16 -14.98
N ALA A 340 6.01 0.71 -13.80
CA ALA A 340 6.82 -0.08 -12.89
C ALA A 340 7.32 -1.38 -13.53
N ARG A 341 6.47 -2.04 -14.34
CA ARG A 341 6.83 -3.30 -15.05
C ARG A 341 7.80 -3.10 -16.21
N ARG A 342 7.86 -1.91 -16.81
CA ARG A 342 8.75 -1.63 -17.95
C ARG A 342 10.21 -1.47 -17.54
N ILE A 343 10.45 -0.99 -16.32
CA ILE A 343 11.77 -0.54 -15.88
C ILE A 343 12.66 -1.71 -15.41
N ASP A 344 12.08 -2.86 -15.05
CA ASP A 344 12.81 -3.95 -14.38
C ASP A 344 13.34 -5.07 -15.30
N LEU A 345 12.97 -5.09 -16.59
CA LEU A 345 13.37 -6.19 -17.49
C LEU A 345 14.69 -5.97 -18.24
N HIS A 346 15.16 -4.73 -18.33
CA HIS A 346 16.33 -4.37 -19.13
C HIS A 346 17.30 -3.47 -18.40
N ARG A 347 17.16 -3.30 -17.08
CA ARG A 347 18.16 -2.55 -16.33
C ARG A 347 19.44 -3.39 -16.35
N PRO A 348 20.50 -2.97 -17.07
CA PRO A 348 21.75 -3.70 -17.03
C PRO A 348 22.20 -3.75 -15.58
N GLU A 349 22.56 -4.94 -15.11
CA GLU A 349 23.24 -5.12 -13.83
C GLU A 349 24.33 -4.05 -13.80
N ASN A 350 24.25 -3.13 -12.83
CA ASN A 350 25.11 -1.97 -12.83
C ASN A 350 26.53 -2.50 -12.63
N ASP A 351 27.31 -2.53 -13.71
CA ASP A 351 28.68 -3.08 -13.82
C ASP A 351 29.67 -2.44 -12.84
N LYS A 352 29.21 -1.46 -12.06
CA LYS A 352 29.93 -0.82 -10.95
C LYS A 352 29.95 -1.64 -9.66
N ASP A 353 29.13 -2.70 -9.54
CA ASP A 353 29.17 -3.65 -8.42
C ASP A 353 30.10 -4.85 -8.68
N GLY A 354 31.00 -4.76 -9.67
CA GLY A 354 32.07 -5.74 -9.87
C GLY A 354 33.44 -5.09 -10.06
N PRO A 355 34.45 -5.55 -9.31
CA PRO A 355 35.63 -6.07 -10.02
C PRO A 355 35.99 -7.52 -9.73
N ASP A 356 35.30 -8.23 -8.82
CA ASP A 356 35.77 -9.56 -8.35
C ASP A 356 34.82 -10.74 -8.64
N ARG A 357 33.84 -10.60 -9.54
CA ARG A 357 33.26 -11.78 -10.21
C ARG A 357 34.15 -12.25 -11.36
N ARG A 358 35.45 -12.41 -11.12
CA ARG A 358 36.23 -13.31 -11.97
C ARG A 358 35.68 -14.72 -11.70
N PRO A 359 35.38 -15.52 -12.74
CA PRO A 359 35.12 -16.93 -12.51
C PRO A 359 36.32 -17.49 -11.72
N PRO A 360 36.10 -18.22 -10.61
CA PRO A 360 37.19 -18.74 -9.80
C PRO A 360 38.15 -19.48 -10.73
N SER A 361 39.39 -19.00 -10.80
CA SER A 361 40.39 -19.62 -11.66
C SER A 361 40.56 -21.06 -11.19
N GLY A 362 40.64 -22.02 -12.10
CA GLY A 362 40.48 -23.45 -11.83
C GLY A 362 41.39 -24.10 -10.77
N GLY A 363 42.29 -23.34 -10.12
CA GLY A 363 43.06 -23.76 -8.95
C GLY A 363 42.36 -23.63 -7.60
N GLU A 364 41.28 -22.84 -7.48
CA GLU A 364 40.59 -22.59 -6.19
C GLU A 364 39.61 -23.71 -5.77
N TRP A 365 39.37 -24.70 -6.63
CA TRP A 365 38.49 -25.84 -6.35
C TRP A 365 39.23 -27.09 -5.81
N LEU A 366 40.55 -27.01 -5.64
CA LEU A 366 41.42 -28.17 -5.34
C LEU A 366 42.05 -28.13 -3.93
N THR A 367 41.53 -27.31 -3.02
CA THR A 367 41.86 -27.32 -1.58
C THR A 367 40.59 -27.52 -0.77
#